data_AF-A0A3A8AQY3-F1
#
_entry.id   AF-A0A3A8AQY3-F1
#
_cell.length_a   1.000
_cell.length_b   1.000
_cell.length_c   1.000
_cell.angle_alpha   90.00
_cell.angle_beta   90.00
_cell.angle_gamma   90.00
#
_symmetry.space_group_name_H-M   'P 1'
#
loop_
_entity.id
_entity.type
_entity.pdbx_description
1 polymer ?
#
loop_
_entity_poly.entity_id
_entity_poly.type
_entity_poly.pdbx_seq_one_letter_code
_entity_poly.pdbx_strand_id
1 'polypeptide(L)' 'MTQFEYDILFFEVKKRGDYDKMRSILNEHGANGWEVISAEAGDNGYTTFLKREIGARQTEASK' A
#
# COMPACT_ATOMS: atom_id res chain seq x y z
N MET A 1 -2.79 5.79 -22.25
CA MET A 1 -2.77 6.67 -21.06
C MET A 1 -2.86 5.76 -19.86
N THR A 2 -1.85 5.75 -18.99
CA THR A 2 -1.87 4.92 -17.79
C THR A 2 -2.95 5.42 -16.84
N GLN A 3 -3.80 4.50 -16.33
CA GLN A 3 -4.78 4.80 -15.30
C GLN A 3 -4.22 4.40 -13.94
N PHE A 4 -4.53 5.18 -12.90
CA PHE A 4 -4.10 4.90 -11.55
C PHE A 4 -5.28 4.92 -10.59
N GLU A 5 -5.22 4.00 -9.64
CA GLU A 5 -6.09 3.93 -8.48
C GLU A 5 -5.31 4.39 -7.25
N TYR A 6 -6.01 4.98 -6.29
CA TYR A 6 -5.44 5.51 -5.05
C TYR A 6 -6.22 4.97 -3.87
N ASP A 7 -5.52 4.72 -2.76
CA ASP A 7 -6.13 4.30 -1.51
C ASP A 7 -5.40 4.95 -0.32
N ILE A 8 -6.08 5.05 0.82
CA ILE A 8 -5.55 5.67 2.02
C ILE A 8 -5.83 4.74 3.20
N LEU A 9 -4.77 4.28 3.85
CA LEU A 9 -4.85 3.41 5.02
C LEU A 9 -4.35 4.17 6.24
N PHE A 10 -5.10 4.09 7.33
CA PHE A 10 -4.66 4.54 8.64
C PHE A 10 -4.33 3.33 9.53
N PHE A 11 -3.12 3.34 10.08
CA PHE A 11 -2.65 2.33 11.02
C PHE A 11 -2.46 2.96 12.38
N GLU A 12 -3.30 2.59 13.34
CA GLU A 12 -3.03 2.91 14.73
C GLU A 12 -1.84 2.07 15.22
N VAL A 13 -0.81 2.72 15.76
CA VAL A 13 0.43 2.06 16.21
C VAL A 13 0.76 2.51 17.62
N LYS A 14 0.49 1.65 18.61
CA LYS A 14 0.70 1.91 20.05
C LYS A 14 1.76 1.01 20.67
N LYS A 15 2.01 -0.16 20.07
CA LYS A 15 2.99 -1.14 20.55
C LYS A 15 3.68 -1.84 19.38
N ARG A 16 4.79 -2.52 19.65
CA ARG A 16 5.61 -3.20 18.64
C ARG A 16 4.81 -4.14 17.72
N GLY A 17 3.86 -4.90 18.27
CA GLY A 17 3.03 -5.83 17.48
C GLY A 17 2.10 -5.15 16.47
N ASP A 18 1.80 -3.86 16.63
CA ASP A 18 0.98 -3.12 15.67
C ASP A 18 1.77 -2.83 14.38
N TYR A 19 3.11 -2.71 14.46
CA TYR A 19 3.97 -2.61 13.29
C TYR A 19 3.96 -3.89 12.46
N ASP A 20 3.92 -5.07 13.11
CA ASP A 20 3.83 -6.34 12.40
C ASP A 20 2.50 -6.45 11.64
N LYS A 21 1.41 -5.97 12.25
CA LYS A 21 0.08 -5.90 11.59
C LYS A 21 0.09 -4.92 10.41
N MET A 22 0.62 -3.72 10.60
CA MET A 22 0.78 -2.73 9.53
C MET A 22 1.58 -3.31 8.36
N ARG A 23 2.72 -3.95 8.65
CA ARG A 23 3.57 -4.60 7.65
C ARG A 23 2.82 -5.69 6.89
N SER A 24 2.04 -6.52 7.59
CA SER A 24 1.24 -7.57 6.95
C SER A 24 0.24 -7.01 5.95
N ILE A 25 -0.50 -5.96 6.33
CA ILE A 25 -1.51 -5.33 5.48
C ILE A 25 -0.87 -4.66 4.27
N LEU A 26 0.24 -3.94 4.45
CA LEU A 26 0.96 -3.30 3.35
C LEU A 26 1.55 -4.32 2.38
N ASN A 27 2.05 -5.45 2.88
CA ASN A 27 2.54 -6.54 2.02
C ASN A 27 1.41 -7.16 1.19
N GLU A 28 0.22 -7.34 1.75
CA GLU A 28 -0.95 -7.83 1.02
C GLU A 28 -1.37 -6.85 -0.09
N HIS A 29 -1.34 -5.54 0.20
CA HIS A 29 -1.57 -4.51 -0.80
C HIS A 29 -0.50 -4.54 -1.89
N GLY A 30 0.77 -4.68 -1.51
CA GLY A 30 1.90 -4.85 -2.43
C GLY A 30 1.74 -6.05 -3.37
N ALA A 31 1.28 -7.19 -2.86
CA ALA A 31 0.98 -8.36 -3.68
C ALA A 31 -0.14 -8.11 -4.71
N ASN A 32 -1.05 -7.17 -4.41
CA ASN A 32 -2.11 -6.69 -5.30
C ASN A 32 -1.68 -5.52 -6.21
N GLY A 33 -0.39 -5.18 -6.25
CA GLY A 33 0.17 -4.14 -7.12
C GLY A 33 0.04 -2.71 -6.57
N TRP A 34 -0.26 -2.55 -5.29
CA TRP A 34 -0.26 -1.25 -4.63
C TRP A 34 1.14 -0.87 -4.13
N GLU A 35 1.49 0.39 -4.32
CA GLU A 35 2.74 0.98 -3.86
C GLU A 35 2.45 2.09 -2.85
N VAL A 36 3.19 2.11 -1.75
CA VAL A 36 3.12 3.23 -0.80
C VAL A 36 3.89 4.40 -1.38
N ILE A 37 3.19 5.49 -1.68
CA ILE A 37 3.78 6.71 -2.25
C ILE A 37 4.13 7.76 -1.19
N SER A 38 3.44 7.72 -0.04
CA SER A 38 3.75 8.56 1.12
C SER A 38 3.26 7.88 2.39
N ALA A 39 3.93 8.17 3.51
CA ALA A 39 3.51 7.76 4.84
C ALA A 39 3.75 8.93 5.81
N GLU A 40 2.69 9.36 6.48
CA GLU A 40 2.70 10.48 7.42
C GLU A 40 2.46 9.96 8.82
N ALA A 41 3.33 10.36 9.77
CA ALA A 41 3.13 10.07 11.19
C ALA A 41 2.11 11.06 11.78
N GLY A 42 1.12 10.55 12.49
CA GLY A 42 0.20 11.31 13.32
C GLY A 42 0.32 10.93 14.79
N ASP A 43 -0.47 11.56 15.66
CA ASP A 43 -0.38 11.39 17.12
C ASP A 43 -0.53 9.93 17.58
N ASN A 44 -1.27 9.10 16.84
CA ASN A 44 -1.60 7.73 17.22
C ASN A 44 -1.20 6.67 16.17
N GLY A 45 -0.36 7.01 15.19
CA GLY A 45 0.02 6.04 14.16
C GLY A 45 0.46 6.65 12.83
N TYR A 46 0.20 5.94 11.74
CA TYR A 46 0.63 6.33 10.40
C TYR A 46 -0.54 6.33 9.42
N THR A 47 -0.64 7.39 8.62
CA THR A 47 -1.50 7.44 7.43
C THR A 47 -0.63 7.15 6.22
N THR A 48 -0.92 6.08 5.49
CA THR A 48 -0.21 5.73 4.26
C THR A 48 -1.08 5.98 3.05
N PHE A 49 -0.51 6.60 2.04
CA PHE A 49 -1.13 6.84 0.75
C PHE A 49 -0.59 5.82 -0.23
N LEU A 50 -1.49 5.10 -0.88
CA LEU A 50 -1.17 4.05 -1.83
C LEU A 50 -1.62 4.43 -3.23
N LYS A 51 -0.91 3.88 -4.20
CA LYS A 51 -1.20 4.03 -5.63
C LYS A 51 -1.04 2.67 -6.30
N ARG A 52 -1.91 2.32 -7.23
CA ARG A 52 -1.69 1.19 -8.15
C ARG A 52 -1.99 1.57 -9.59
N GLU A 53 -1.27 0.97 -10.51
CA GLU A 53 -1.56 1.09 -11.94
C GLU A 53 -2.72 0.16 -12.34
N ILE A 54 -3.68 0.71 -13.08
CA ILE A 54 -4.79 -0.04 -13.67
C ILE A 54 -4.55 -0.10 -15.18
N GLY A 55 -4.53 -1.32 -15.72
CA GLY A 55 -4.46 -1.55 -17.17
C GLY A 55 -3.09 -1.94 -17.73
N ALA A 56 -2.03 -2.02 -16.92
CA ALA A 56 -0.74 -2.57 -17.34
C ALA A 56 -0.52 -4.03 -16.89
N ARG A 57 -1.51 -4.90 -17.14
CA ARG A 57 -1.28 -6.34 -17.05
C ARG A 57 -2.05 -7.12 -18.11
N GLN A 58 -1.69 -6.89 -19.36
CA GLN A 58 -1.68 -7.94 -20.38
C GLN A 58 -0.36 -7.80 -21.15
N THR A 59 0.34 -8.91 -21.36
CA THR A 59 1.71 -9.03 -21.92
C THR A 59 2.78 -8.48 -20.96
N GLU A 60 3.57 -9.27 -20.24
CA GLU A 60 4.69 -10.07 -20.75
C GLU A 60 4.98 -11.31 -19.86
N ALA A 61 4.02 -12.22 -19.74
CA ALA A 61 4.28 -13.58 -19.24
C ALA A 61 4.06 -14.60 -20.36
N SER A 62 4.86 -14.49 -21.41
CA SER A 62 5.06 -15.55 -22.41
C SER A 62 6.37 -15.26 -23.16
N LYS A 63 7.46 -15.81 -22.64
CA LYS A 63 8.60 -16.28 -23.42
C LYS A 63 9.23 -17.46 -22.70
#